data_AF-A0A1V6STL5-F1
#
_entry.id   AF-A0A1V6STL5-F1
#
_cell.length_a   1.000
_cell.length_b   1.000
_cell.length_c   1.000
_cell.angle_alpha   90.00
_cell.angle_beta   90.00
_cell.angle_gamma   90.00
#
_symmetry.space_group_name_H-M   'P 1'
#
loop_
_entity.id
_entity.type
_entity.pdbx_description
1 polymer ?
#
loop_
_entity_poly.entity_id
_entity_poly.type
_entity_poly.pdbx_seq_one_letter_code
_entity_poly.pdbx_strand_id
1 'polypeptide(L)'
;MSDNRPSLMVRKFLEDNDSAVVLRQKQKASDSSAEDCWTGDRDPLQRQYCFFYGTLMDSHTLSRALKSSRPPPVMRRARVTGFEIKLWGPYPALLGKPRHSVEGVSCEIVSQTQLDRLAAYETDKTG
;
A
#
# COMPACT_ATOMS: atom_id res chain seq x y z
N MET A 1 -28.01 -10.85 -29.74
CA MET A 1 -26.88 -9.89 -29.65
C MET A 1 -26.95 -9.27 -28.28
N SER A 2 -26.16 -9.77 -27.32
CA SER A 2 -26.21 -9.29 -25.94
C SER A 2 -25.22 -8.14 -25.79
N ASP A 3 -25.74 -6.94 -25.53
CA ASP A 3 -24.96 -5.73 -25.30
C ASP A 3 -24.10 -5.88 -24.04
N ASN A 4 -22.81 -6.17 -24.21
CA ASN A 4 -21.85 -6.32 -23.11
C ASN A 4 -21.37 -4.94 -22.65
N ARG A 5 -22.27 -4.14 -22.06
CA ARG A 5 -21.94 -2.79 -21.57
C ARG A 5 -21.23 -2.89 -20.22
N PRO A 6 -19.96 -2.45 -20.12
CA PRO A 6 -19.25 -2.46 -18.84
C PRO A 6 -19.91 -1.51 -17.84
N SER A 7 -19.92 -1.92 -16.57
CA SER A 7 -20.46 -1.16 -15.43
C SER A 7 -19.88 0.25 -15.37
N LEU A 8 -20.67 1.21 -14.87
CA LEU A 8 -20.26 2.60 -14.64
C LEU A 8 -18.98 2.71 -13.81
N MET A 9 -18.71 1.76 -12.91
CA MET A 9 -17.48 1.72 -12.11
C MET A 9 -16.24 1.38 -12.94
N VAL A 10 -16.37 0.57 -13.99
CA VAL A 10 -15.25 0.17 -14.86
C VAL A 10 -14.87 1.30 -15.81
N ARG A 11 -15.86 2.07 -16.27
CA ARG A 11 -15.63 3.18 -17.21
C ARG A 11 -14.77 4.29 -16.60
N LYS A 12 -15.03 4.66 -15.34
CA LYS A 12 -14.27 5.70 -14.64
C LYS A 12 -12.82 5.33 -14.36
N PHE A 13 -12.46 4.05 -14.40
CA PHE A 13 -11.11 3.59 -14.04
C PHE A 13 -10.14 3.59 -15.23
N LEU A 14 -10.65 3.63 -16.48
CA LEU A 14 -9.82 3.68 -17.69
C LEU A 14 -9.60 5.08 -18.25
N GLU A 15 -10.31 6.11 -17.78
CA GLU A 15 -10.23 7.47 -18.33
C GLU A 15 -9.03 8.30 -17.81
N ASP A 16 -8.28 7.81 -16.81
CA ASP A 16 -7.24 8.61 -16.13
C ASP A 16 -5.78 8.34 -16.57
N ASN A 17 -5.52 7.64 -17.68
CA ASN A 17 -4.14 7.26 -18.06
C ASN A 17 -3.60 7.82 -19.40
N ASP A 18 -4.13 8.94 -19.90
CA ASP A 18 -3.71 9.49 -21.21
C ASP A 18 -3.26 10.96 -21.18
N SER A 19 -2.63 11.42 -20.10
CA SER A 19 -2.02 12.76 -20.07
C SER A 19 -0.83 12.87 -19.12
N ALA A 20 0.32 12.31 -19.51
CA ALA A 20 1.63 12.76 -19.05
C ALA A 20 2.78 12.27 -19.96
N VAL A 21 2.63 12.41 -21.27
CA VAL A 21 3.79 12.55 -22.16
C VAL A 21 4.02 14.04 -22.40
N VAL A 22 5.28 14.46 -22.39
CA VAL A 22 5.78 15.87 -22.48
C VAL A 22 6.11 16.51 -21.13
N LEU A 23 7.23 16.10 -20.53
CA LEU A 23 8.28 17.03 -20.08
C LEU A 23 9.64 16.37 -20.28
N ARG A 24 10.17 16.52 -21.50
CA ARG A 24 11.50 16.07 -21.90
C ARG A 24 12.45 17.27 -21.91
N GLN A 25 13.58 17.08 -21.23
CA GLN A 25 14.89 17.71 -21.44
C GLN A 25 15.11 19.19 -21.08
N LYS A 26 15.94 19.41 -20.03
CA LYS A 26 17.01 20.42 -20.08
C LYS A 26 18.23 20.05 -19.22
N GLN A 27 19.27 19.53 -19.91
CA GLN A 27 20.73 19.77 -19.74
C GLN A 27 21.44 19.34 -18.44
N LYS A 28 22.74 18.95 -18.39
CA LYS A 28 23.82 18.67 -19.36
C LYS A 28 25.03 18.13 -18.54
N ALA A 29 25.87 17.32 -19.18
CA ALA A 29 26.99 16.52 -18.67
C ALA A 29 28.27 17.28 -18.25
N SER A 30 29.07 16.63 -17.38
CA SER A 30 30.57 16.58 -17.25
C SER A 30 30.91 16.29 -15.77
N ASP A 31 31.80 15.41 -15.31
CA ASP A 31 32.83 14.53 -15.89
C ASP A 31 33.37 13.60 -14.76
N SER A 32 34.17 12.60 -15.12
CA SER A 32 35.11 11.81 -14.29
C SER A 32 34.65 10.47 -13.68
N SER A 33 35.07 9.43 -14.41
CA SER A 33 35.48 8.08 -13.98
C SER A 33 36.24 8.03 -12.65
N ALA A 34 35.76 7.24 -11.70
CA ALA A 34 36.46 6.03 -11.25
C ALA A 34 35.68 5.37 -10.10
N GLU A 35 35.37 4.09 -10.30
CA GLU A 35 35.05 3.05 -9.32
C GLU A 35 34.49 3.45 -7.94
N ASP A 36 33.20 3.17 -7.74
CA ASP A 36 32.85 2.26 -6.65
C ASP A 36 31.57 1.46 -6.98
N CYS A 37 31.81 0.17 -7.19
CA CYS A 37 30.85 -0.85 -7.57
C CYS A 37 30.07 -1.30 -6.32
N TRP A 38 28.92 -0.68 -6.05
CA TRP A 38 28.03 -1.17 -4.99
C TRP A 38 26.64 -1.50 -5.55
N THR A 39 26.52 -2.79 -5.90
CA THR A 39 25.48 -3.73 -5.44
C THR A 39 24.03 -3.27 -5.36
N GLY A 40 23.17 -4.05 -6.03
CA GLY A 40 21.82 -4.32 -5.56
C GLY A 40 20.74 -3.77 -6.48
N ASP A 41 20.23 -4.66 -7.32
CA ASP A 41 18.89 -4.65 -7.88
C ASP A 41 17.91 -3.88 -6.97
N ARG A 42 17.59 -2.64 -7.35
CA ARG A 42 16.60 -1.83 -6.64
C ARG A 42 15.25 -2.41 -7.00
N ASP A 43 14.74 -3.29 -6.14
CA ASP A 43 13.32 -3.65 -6.11
C ASP A 43 12.52 -2.33 -6.19
N PRO A 44 11.72 -2.08 -7.24
CA PRO A 44 11.18 -0.76 -7.52
C PRO A 44 10.14 -0.27 -6.50
N LEU A 45 9.84 -1.04 -5.45
CA LEU A 45 9.10 -0.53 -4.32
C LEU A 45 9.96 0.41 -3.47
N GLN A 46 9.80 1.69 -3.75
CA GLN A 46 10.06 2.73 -2.77
C GLN A 46 9.26 2.38 -1.49
N ARG A 47 9.99 2.05 -0.42
CA ARG A 47 9.50 1.78 0.94
C ARG A 47 8.13 2.40 1.21
N GLN A 48 7.11 1.56 1.38
CA GLN A 48 5.72 2.02 1.53
C GLN A 48 5.27 1.87 2.98
N TYR A 49 4.45 2.81 3.45
CA TYR A 49 3.83 2.72 4.77
C TYR A 49 2.39 2.24 4.66
N CYS A 50 2.04 1.20 5.41
CA CYS A 50 0.68 0.72 5.56
C CYS A 50 0.10 1.14 6.91
N PHE A 51 -1.16 1.56 6.93
CA PHE A 51 -1.91 1.90 8.14
C PHE A 51 -2.85 0.76 8.52
N PHE A 52 -2.82 0.35 9.78
CA PHE A 52 -3.63 -0.73 10.33
C PHE A 52 -4.52 -0.21 11.46
N TYR A 53 -5.78 -0.67 11.48
CA TYR A 53 -6.85 -0.20 12.37
C TYR A 53 -7.68 -1.36 12.97
N GLY A 54 -7.13 -2.56 12.97
CA GLY A 54 -7.79 -3.79 13.43
C GLY A 54 -6.80 -4.82 13.98
N THR A 55 -6.99 -6.10 13.68
CA THR A 55 -6.17 -7.19 14.23
C THR A 55 -4.68 -7.08 13.87
N LEU A 56 -4.36 -6.49 12.72
CA LEU A 56 -2.98 -6.23 12.29
C LEU A 56 -2.29 -5.11 13.08
N MET A 57 -2.98 -4.48 14.05
CA MET A 57 -2.35 -3.58 15.02
C MET A 57 -1.49 -4.31 16.06
N ASP A 58 -1.65 -5.63 16.18
CA ASP A 58 -0.80 -6.48 17.02
C ASP A 58 0.45 -6.93 16.25
N SER A 59 1.63 -6.70 16.81
CA SER A 59 2.92 -6.97 16.14
C SER A 59 3.15 -8.44 15.87
N HIS A 60 2.67 -9.32 16.74
CA HIS A 60 2.77 -10.76 16.54
C HIS A 60 1.88 -11.22 15.39
N THR A 61 0.65 -10.73 15.31
CA THR A 61 -0.29 -11.01 14.21
C THR A 61 0.23 -10.47 12.89
N LEU A 62 0.76 -9.25 12.86
CA LEU A 62 1.40 -8.69 11.68
C LEU A 62 2.62 -9.52 11.24
N SER A 63 3.46 -9.96 12.18
CA SER A 63 4.62 -10.82 11.89
C SER A 63 4.20 -12.13 11.20
N ARG A 64 3.11 -12.75 11.68
CA ARG A 64 2.54 -13.98 11.09
C ARG A 64 1.99 -13.72 9.69
N ALA A 65 1.24 -12.63 9.50
CA ALA A 65 0.71 -12.25 8.20
C ALA A 65 1.85 -12.02 7.19
N LEU A 66 2.89 -11.30 7.61
CA LEU A 66 4.07 -11.04 6.78
C LEU A 66 4.99 -12.26 6.60
N LYS A 67 4.74 -13.37 7.31
CA LYS A 67 5.65 -14.53 7.40
C LYS A 67 7.10 -14.10 7.64
N SER A 68 7.30 -13.09 8.51
CA SER A 68 8.62 -12.56 8.83
C SER A 68 9.23 -13.35 10.00
N SER A 69 10.53 -13.61 9.93
CA SER A 69 11.29 -14.08 11.09
C SER A 69 11.47 -12.93 12.09
N ARG A 70 11.81 -13.25 13.34
CA ARG A 70 12.15 -12.26 14.36
C ARG A 70 13.32 -11.38 13.87
N PRO A 71 13.34 -10.08 14.21
CA PRO A 71 12.44 -9.37 15.11
C PRO A 71 11.09 -8.97 14.48
N PRO A 72 10.04 -8.73 15.30
CA PRO A 72 8.76 -8.23 14.80
C PRO A 72 8.90 -6.90 14.04
N PRO A 73 7.98 -6.59 13.11
CA PRO A 73 7.97 -5.31 12.40
C PRO A 73 7.88 -4.13 13.36
N VAL A 74 8.58 -3.04 13.03
CA VAL A 74 8.55 -1.80 13.82
C VAL A 74 7.23 -1.07 13.53
N MET A 75 6.38 -0.99 14.54
CA MET A 75 5.06 -0.36 14.46
C MET A 75 5.07 0.98 15.18
N ARG A 76 4.54 2.02 14.54
CA ARG A 76 4.42 3.37 15.10
C ARG A 76 2.96 3.74 15.26
N ARG A 77 2.59 4.41 16.35
CA ARG A 77 1.22 4.95 16.49
C ARG A 77 0.96 5.95 15.37
N ALA A 78 -0.20 5.82 14.73
CA ALA A 78 -0.59 6.65 13.61
C ALA A 78 -2.06 7.06 13.74
N ARG A 79 -2.44 8.12 13.02
CA ARG A 79 -3.82 8.60 12.96
C ARG A 79 -4.14 9.00 11.52
N VAL A 80 -5.25 8.51 10.99
CA VAL A 80 -5.77 8.90 9.68
C VAL A 80 -6.99 9.80 9.87
N THR A 81 -7.06 10.90 9.12
CA THR A 81 -8.17 11.88 9.16
C THR A 81 -9.07 11.74 7.95
N GLY A 82 -10.34 12.12 8.08
CA GLY A 82 -11.34 11.97 7.03
C GLY A 82 -11.97 10.57 6.96
N PHE A 83 -11.82 9.75 8.01
CA PHE A 83 -12.39 8.41 8.08
C PHE A 83 -13.08 8.14 9.41
N GLU A 84 -14.03 7.21 9.41
CA GLU A 84 -14.61 6.58 10.59
C GLU A 84 -14.58 5.06 10.47
N ILE A 85 -14.56 4.34 11.59
CA ILE A 85 -14.76 2.89 11.61
C ILE A 85 -16.26 2.61 11.71
N LYS A 86 -16.79 1.76 10.82
CA LYS A 86 -18.12 1.14 10.98
C LYS A 86 -18.01 -0.38 11.02
N LEU A 87 -18.93 -1.01 11.73
CA LEU A 87 -19.02 -2.47 11.83
C LEU A 87 -20.01 -3.01 10.80
N TRP A 88 -19.57 -4.00 10.04
CA TRP A 88 -20.39 -4.79 9.11
C TRP A 88 -20.39 -6.23 9.65
N GLY A 89 -21.32 -6.50 10.57
CA GLY A 89 -21.23 -7.69 11.42
C GLY A 89 -19.99 -7.61 12.34
N PRO A 90 -19.15 -8.66 12.41
CA PRO A 90 -17.93 -8.64 13.22
C PRO A 90 -16.75 -7.91 12.56
N TYR A 91 -16.90 -7.39 11.33
CA TYR A 91 -15.80 -6.83 10.56
C TYR A 91 -15.78 -5.30 10.61
N PRO A 92 -14.74 -4.66 11.19
CA PRO A 92 -14.57 -3.21 11.14
C PRO A 92 -14.08 -2.78 9.76
N ALA A 93 -14.69 -1.75 9.18
CA ALA A 93 -14.30 -1.15 7.91
C ALA A 93 -14.10 0.36 8.05
N LEU A 94 -13.06 0.90 7.40
CA LEU A 94 -12.87 2.34 7.26
C LEU A 94 -13.81 2.89 6.18
N LEU A 95 -14.58 3.91 6.55
CA LEU A 95 -15.43 4.65 5.62
C LEU A 95 -15.03 6.12 5.63
N GLY A 96 -15.08 6.75 4.45
CA GLY A 96 -14.82 8.17 4.32
C GLY A 96 -15.84 8.99 5.12
N LYS A 97 -15.36 9.80 6.05
CA LYS A 97 -16.17 10.77 6.80
C LYS A 97 -15.34 12.00 7.16
N PRO A 98 -15.64 13.16 6.56
CA PRO A 98 -14.94 14.40 6.85
C PRO A 98 -14.95 14.73 8.35
N ARG A 99 -13.85 15.31 8.86
CA ARG A 99 -13.68 15.76 10.26
C ARG A 99 -13.62 14.65 11.31
N HIS A 100 -13.69 13.37 10.91
CA HIS A 100 -13.41 12.25 11.81
C HIS A 100 -11.96 11.79 11.67
N SER A 101 -11.45 11.14 12.70
CA SER A 101 -10.11 10.55 12.68
C SER A 101 -10.12 9.20 13.36
N VAL A 102 -9.32 8.28 12.84
CA VAL A 102 -9.15 6.94 13.39
C VAL A 102 -7.73 6.76 13.85
N GLU A 103 -7.57 6.32 15.10
CA GLU A 103 -6.29 5.90 15.64
C GLU A 103 -5.95 4.49 15.18
N GLY A 104 -4.68 4.26 14.93
CA GLY A 104 -4.16 2.96 14.53
C GLY A 104 -2.65 2.93 14.64
N VAL A 105 -2.03 2.12 13.80
CA VAL A 105 -0.58 2.01 13.72
C VAL A 105 -0.13 2.00 12.27
N SER A 106 1.08 2.48 12.01
CA SER A 106 1.74 2.37 10.73
C SER A 106 2.96 1.46 10.82
N CYS A 107 3.19 0.69 9.76
CA CYS A 107 4.40 -0.12 9.59
C CYS A 107 5.01 0.19 8.22
N GLU A 108 6.34 0.23 8.18
CA GLU A 108 7.10 0.24 6.93
C GLU A 108 7.07 -1.16 6.31
N ILE A 109 6.73 -1.21 5.03
CA ILE A 109 6.74 -2.39 4.18
C ILE A 109 7.84 -2.20 3.15
N VAL A 110 8.78 -3.16 3.13
CA VAL A 110 10.04 -3.01 2.40
C VAL A 110 10.11 -3.84 1.11
N SER A 111 9.11 -4.68 0.83
CA SER A 111 9.10 -5.56 -0.35
C SER A 111 7.70 -5.87 -0.85
N GLN A 112 7.59 -6.21 -2.15
CA GLN A 112 6.29 -6.51 -2.78
C GLN A 112 5.70 -7.78 -2.20
N THR A 113 6.56 -8.76 -1.93
CA THR A 113 6.17 -10.01 -1.26
C THR A 113 5.50 -9.78 0.10
N GLN A 114 5.92 -8.76 0.86
CA GLN A 114 5.25 -8.43 2.13
C GLN A 114 3.86 -7.85 1.88
N LEU A 115 3.70 -6.96 0.89
CA LEU A 115 2.42 -6.39 0.52
C LEU A 115 1.44 -7.46 0.01
N ASP A 116 1.92 -8.36 -0.86
CA ASP A 116 1.13 -9.48 -1.39
C ASP A 116 0.67 -10.41 -0.28
N ARG A 117 1.53 -10.66 0.72
CA ARG A 117 1.17 -11.44 1.92
C ARG A 117 0.08 -10.77 2.76
N LEU A 118 0.11 -9.44 2.89
CA LEU A 118 -0.95 -8.69 3.56
C LEU A 118 -2.26 -8.76 2.77
N ALA A 119 -2.22 -8.59 1.45
CA ALA A 119 -3.39 -8.70 0.58
C ALA A 119 -4.01 -10.10 0.66
N ALA A 120 -3.19 -11.15 0.66
CA ALA A 120 -3.64 -12.51 0.87
C ALA A 120 -4.29 -12.70 2.25
N TYR A 121 -3.71 -12.16 3.33
CA TYR A 121 -4.27 -12.24 4.68
C TYR A 121 -5.68 -11.62 4.79
N GLU A 122 -5.94 -10.52 4.09
CA GLU A 122 -7.27 -9.88 4.07
C GLU A 122 -8.29 -10.63 3.19
N THR A 123 -7.81 -11.32 2.14
CA THR A 123 -8.68 -12.00 1.16
C THR A 123 -9.01 -13.45 1.55
N ASP A 124 -8.12 -14.13 2.28
CA ASP A 124 -8.24 -15.55 2.67
C ASP A 124 -9.28 -15.81 3.78
N LYS A 125 -10.25 -14.92 3.94
CA LYS A 125 -11.35 -15.03 4.91
C LYS A 125 -12.60 -15.65 4.28
N THR A 126 -12.39 -16.72 3.52
CA THR A 126 -13.44 -17.63 3.05
C THR A 126 -13.06 -19.05 3.45
N GLY A 127 -13.34 -19.38 4.72
CA GLY A 127 -13.40 -20.75 5.23
C GLY A 127 -14.78 -20.96 5.85
#